data_AF-A0A3G6N4H4-F1
#
_entry.id   AF-A0A3G6N4H4-F1
#
_cell.length_a   1.000
_cell.length_b   1.000
_cell.length_c   1.000
_cell.angle_alpha   90.00
_cell.angle_beta   90.00
_cell.angle_gamma   90.00
#
_symmetry.space_group_name_H-M   'P 1'
#
loop_
_entity.id
_entity.type
_entity.pdbx_description
1 polymer ?
#
loop_
_entity_poly.entity_id
_entity_poly.type
_entity_poly.pdbx_seq_one_letter_code
_entity_poly.pdbx_strand_id
1 'polypeptide(L)'
;MLTQQEYLKIYNNSDSEKLLNLARFDSKKLTEPAIIALKGEILKRQLGTKLIDWINAERNFFKGFELEILKTKIKYYKCSNCKIKKNNIKGFYIHNCSLTHNPKEANLLLCEECGKKFRNKNYIISATWGWLSSKGFINVPFYFLNEVFNIPFRKKQSEKIFKEFIFENTGLIRHLGIDKIEKIVELHNNHQLSLEIKEDFLFLEFL
;
A
#
# COMPACT_ATOMS: atom_id res chain seq x y z
N MET A 1 17.17 -19.62 10.50
CA MET A 1 17.32 -18.17 10.25
C MET A 1 18.80 -17.87 10.15
N LEU A 2 19.22 -17.04 9.20
CA LEU A 2 20.63 -16.63 9.09
C LEU A 2 21.03 -15.73 10.27
N THR A 3 22.25 -15.91 10.73
CA THR A 3 22.91 -15.11 11.77
C THR A 3 23.44 -13.79 11.20
N GLN A 4 23.76 -12.83 12.07
CA GLN A 4 24.36 -11.56 11.66
C GLN A 4 25.68 -11.76 10.88
N GLN A 5 26.50 -12.74 11.28
CA GLN A 5 27.78 -13.02 10.64
C GLN A 5 27.61 -13.58 9.22
N GLU A 6 26.57 -14.39 9.00
CA GLU A 6 26.24 -14.90 7.66
C GLU A 6 25.77 -13.78 6.74
N TYR A 7 24.94 -12.85 7.24
CA TYR A 7 24.56 -11.65 6.48
C TYR A 7 25.76 -10.76 6.15
N LEU A 8 26.69 -10.56 7.09
CA LEU A 8 27.92 -9.80 6.83
C LEU A 8 28.73 -10.40 5.69
N LYS A 9 28.88 -11.74 5.63
CA LYS A 9 29.58 -12.41 4.52
C LYS A 9 28.88 -12.18 3.18
N ILE A 10 27.55 -12.29 3.16
CA ILE A 10 26.73 -12.07 1.95
C ILE A 10 26.87 -10.61 1.47
N TYR A 11 26.74 -9.64 2.38
CA TYR A 11 26.78 -8.22 2.04
C TYR A 11 28.19 -7.74 1.70
N ASN A 12 29.23 -8.28 2.33
CA ASN A 12 30.62 -7.99 1.97
C ASN A 12 30.92 -8.35 0.50
N ASN A 13 30.34 -9.46 0.02
CA ASN A 13 30.49 -9.89 -1.37
C ASN A 13 29.47 -9.26 -2.33
N SER A 14 28.54 -8.44 -1.82
CA SER A 14 27.56 -7.72 -2.64
C SER A 14 28.12 -6.38 -3.09
N ASP A 15 27.71 -5.96 -4.28
CA ASP A 15 27.97 -4.65 -4.85
C ASP A 15 27.25 -3.53 -4.07
N SER A 16 27.81 -2.32 -4.14
CA SER A 16 27.26 -1.17 -3.44
C SER A 16 25.86 -0.81 -3.91
N GLU A 17 25.55 -1.00 -5.20
CA GLU A 17 24.22 -0.71 -5.76
C GLU A 17 23.15 -1.62 -5.15
N LYS A 18 23.41 -2.93 -5.07
CA LYS A 18 22.52 -3.86 -4.38
C LYS A 18 22.29 -3.51 -2.91
N LEU A 19 23.33 -3.09 -2.18
CA LEU A 19 23.18 -2.64 -0.79
C LEU A 19 22.32 -1.37 -0.69
N LEU A 20 22.49 -0.43 -1.62
CA LEU A 20 21.68 0.79 -1.70
C LEU A 20 20.21 0.45 -1.99
N ASN A 21 19.94 -0.44 -2.95
CA ASN A 21 18.57 -0.86 -3.28
C ASN A 21 17.92 -1.58 -2.09
N LEU A 22 18.65 -2.48 -1.44
CA LEU A 22 18.18 -3.18 -0.25
C LEU A 22 17.82 -2.22 0.88
N ALA A 23 18.67 -1.21 1.11
CA ALA A 23 18.46 -0.18 2.12
C ALA A 23 17.30 0.78 1.80
N ARG A 24 17.05 1.07 0.52
CA ARG A 24 16.00 2.01 0.09
C ARG A 24 14.62 1.37 0.02
N PHE A 25 14.53 0.13 -0.44
CA PHE A 25 13.27 -0.48 -0.83
C PHE A 25 12.86 -1.69 0.02
N ASP A 26 13.82 -2.40 0.60
CA ASP A 26 13.55 -3.68 1.28
C ASP A 26 13.84 -3.65 2.79
N SER A 27 14.40 -2.55 3.29
CA SER A 27 14.87 -2.43 4.67
C SER A 27 13.80 -2.76 5.71
N LYS A 28 12.53 -2.52 5.38
CA LYS A 28 11.36 -2.83 6.20
C LYS A 28 11.15 -4.33 6.44
N LYS A 29 11.43 -5.16 5.42
CA LYS A 29 11.14 -6.61 5.42
C LYS A 29 12.29 -7.44 5.99
N LEU A 30 13.46 -6.84 6.16
CA LEU A 30 14.64 -7.53 6.67
C LEU A 30 14.51 -7.92 8.14
N THR A 31 15.21 -8.97 8.53
CA THR A 31 15.35 -9.35 9.94
C THR A 31 16.32 -8.41 10.66
N GLU A 32 16.24 -8.34 11.99
CA GLU A 32 17.16 -7.50 12.78
C GLU A 32 18.65 -7.84 12.52
N PRO A 33 19.08 -9.12 12.49
CA PRO A 33 20.47 -9.46 12.18
C PRO A 33 20.92 -8.96 10.80
N ALA A 34 20.03 -9.01 9.80
CA ALA A 34 20.31 -8.50 8.45
C ALA A 34 20.49 -6.98 8.47
N ILE A 35 19.67 -6.24 9.21
CA ILE A 35 19.77 -4.78 9.29
C ILE A 35 21.02 -4.32 10.00
N ILE A 36 21.41 -5.00 11.08
CA ILE A 36 22.66 -4.69 11.79
C ILE A 36 23.85 -4.88 10.84
N ALA A 37 23.87 -5.99 10.09
CA ALA A 37 24.90 -6.25 9.08
C ALA A 37 24.90 -5.20 7.96
N LEU A 38 23.72 -4.86 7.42
CA LEU A 38 23.55 -3.88 6.35
C LEU A 38 24.04 -2.48 6.76
N LYS A 39 23.66 -2.01 7.95
CA LYS A 39 24.12 -0.72 8.49
C LYS A 39 25.64 -0.69 8.68
N GLY A 40 26.22 -1.80 9.15
CA GLY A 40 27.67 -1.94 9.28
C GLY A 40 28.40 -1.79 7.94
N GLU A 41 27.90 -2.45 6.88
CA GLU A 41 28.48 -2.33 5.54
C GLU A 41 28.30 -0.93 4.93
N ILE A 42 27.14 -0.28 5.14
CA ILE A 42 26.90 1.11 4.71
C ILE A 42 27.91 2.07 5.33
N LEU A 43 28.18 1.93 6.63
CA LEU A 43 29.17 2.75 7.35
C LEU A 43 30.59 2.47 6.86
N LYS A 44 30.97 1.20 6.76
CA LYS A 44 32.31 0.76 6.31
C LYS A 44 32.65 1.30 4.92
N ARG A 45 31.67 1.30 4.01
CA ARG A 45 31.82 1.76 2.61
C ARG A 45 31.48 3.23 2.41
N GLN A 46 31.12 3.96 3.48
CA GLN A 46 30.73 5.37 3.43
C GLN A 46 29.61 5.68 2.42
N LEU A 47 28.63 4.78 2.27
CA LEU A 47 27.53 4.91 1.29
C LEU A 47 26.48 6.00 1.64
N GLY A 48 26.69 6.71 2.75
CA GLY A 48 25.88 7.86 3.18
C GLY A 48 25.13 7.60 4.49
N THR A 49 25.36 8.47 5.48
CA THR A 49 24.72 8.39 6.80
C THR A 49 23.21 8.60 6.74
N LYS A 50 22.72 9.43 5.82
CA LYS A 50 21.28 9.64 5.56
C LYS A 50 20.51 8.34 5.24
N LEU A 51 21.19 7.33 4.69
CA LEU A 51 20.58 6.04 4.38
C LEU A 51 20.29 5.25 5.67
N ILE A 52 21.13 5.41 6.69
CA ILE A 52 20.92 4.79 8.00
C ILE A 52 19.74 5.45 8.69
N ASP A 53 19.62 6.78 8.60
CA ASP A 53 18.47 7.53 9.11
C ASP A 53 17.17 7.07 8.43
N TRP A 54 17.20 6.85 7.11
CA TRP A 54 16.08 6.27 6.38
C TRP A 54 15.71 4.86 6.89
N ILE A 55 16.67 3.96 7.01
CA ILE A 55 16.43 2.59 7.53
C ILE A 55 15.82 2.65 8.95
N ASN A 56 16.33 3.54 9.79
CA ASN A 56 15.81 3.74 11.15
C ASN A 56 14.36 4.23 11.12
N ALA A 57 14.06 5.23 10.29
CA ALA A 57 12.72 5.76 10.13
C ALA A 57 11.75 4.69 9.59
N GLU A 58 12.17 3.92 8.58
CA GLU A 58 11.35 2.91 7.93
C GLU A 58 10.99 1.73 8.85
N ARG A 59 11.88 1.39 9.79
CA ARG A 59 11.69 0.31 10.77
C ARG A 59 11.10 0.78 12.11
N ASN A 60 10.95 2.08 12.32
CA ASN A 60 10.30 2.62 13.52
C ASN A 60 8.77 2.55 13.40
N PHE A 61 8.24 1.32 13.43
CA PHE A 61 6.83 1.02 13.22
C PHE A 61 5.93 1.66 14.27
N PHE A 62 4.83 2.25 13.81
CA PHE A 62 3.74 2.71 14.67
C PHE A 62 3.08 1.53 15.38
N LYS A 63 3.01 1.57 16.72
CA LYS A 63 2.43 0.51 17.55
C LYS A 63 1.54 1.09 18.64
N GLY A 64 0.62 0.26 19.16
CA GLY A 64 -0.25 0.60 20.29
C GLY A 64 -1.00 1.92 20.09
N PHE A 65 -0.95 2.79 21.10
CA PHE A 65 -1.68 4.06 21.13
C PHE A 65 -1.28 5.01 19.98
N GLU A 66 0.00 5.03 19.59
CA GLU A 66 0.49 5.88 18.52
C GLU A 66 -0.19 5.54 17.17
N LEU A 67 -0.33 4.24 16.90
CA LEU A 67 -1.04 3.74 15.72
C LEU A 67 -2.52 4.16 15.74
N GLU A 68 -3.18 4.06 16.90
CA GLU A 68 -4.59 4.43 17.03
C GLU A 68 -4.81 5.94 16.84
N ILE A 69 -3.92 6.79 17.35
CA ILE A 69 -3.96 8.24 17.09
C ILE A 69 -3.83 8.50 15.60
N LEU A 70 -2.89 7.84 14.94
CA LEU A 70 -2.63 8.04 13.52
C LEU A 70 -3.83 7.67 12.65
N LYS A 71 -4.42 6.49 12.90
CA LYS A 71 -5.65 6.06 12.24
C LYS A 71 -6.78 7.06 12.48
N THR A 72 -6.93 7.53 13.72
CA THR A 72 -7.95 8.52 14.08
C THR A 72 -7.74 9.80 13.29
N LYS A 73 -6.52 10.35 13.23
CA LYS A 73 -6.21 11.55 12.44
C LYS A 73 -6.58 11.36 10.97
N ILE A 74 -6.22 10.23 10.36
CA ILE A 74 -6.54 9.94 8.95
C ILE A 74 -8.05 9.91 8.72
N LYS A 75 -8.84 9.38 9.66
CA LYS A 75 -10.32 9.36 9.58
C LYS A 75 -10.94 10.76 9.45
N TYR A 76 -10.24 11.81 9.89
CA TYR A 76 -10.68 13.21 9.89
C TYR A 76 -10.08 14.09 8.76
N TYR A 77 -9.24 13.54 7.88
CA TYR A 77 -8.70 14.27 6.74
C TYR A 77 -9.74 14.50 5.64
N LYS A 78 -9.45 15.43 4.72
CA LYS A 78 -10.31 15.63 3.55
C LYS A 78 -10.19 14.42 2.64
N CYS A 79 -11.30 14.05 2.02
CA CYS A 79 -11.28 12.97 1.03
C CYS A 79 -10.44 13.40 -0.16
N SER A 80 -9.42 12.62 -0.53
CA SER A 80 -8.56 12.96 -1.68
C SER A 80 -9.31 12.96 -3.01
N ASN A 81 -10.43 12.24 -3.12
CA ASN A 81 -11.26 12.19 -4.33
C ASN A 81 -12.22 13.38 -4.48
N CYS A 82 -13.04 13.69 -3.47
CA CYS A 82 -14.01 14.78 -3.56
C CYS A 82 -13.56 16.10 -2.91
N LYS A 83 -12.40 16.12 -2.26
CA LYS A 83 -11.79 17.27 -1.54
C LYS A 83 -12.63 17.86 -0.41
N ILE A 84 -13.82 17.31 -0.12
CA ILE A 84 -14.68 17.71 0.99
C ILE A 84 -14.14 17.10 2.29
N LYS A 85 -14.08 17.92 3.35
CA LYS A 85 -13.81 17.44 4.71
C LYS A 85 -15.05 16.69 5.22
N LYS A 86 -14.99 15.36 5.19
CA LYS A 86 -16.00 14.50 5.81
C LYS A 86 -15.31 13.68 6.88
N ASN A 87 -15.80 13.78 8.12
CA ASN A 87 -15.30 13.02 9.27
C ASN A 87 -15.72 11.56 9.15
N ASN A 88 -15.15 10.79 8.21
CA ASN A 88 -15.39 9.35 8.07
C ASN A 88 -14.53 8.71 6.96
N ILE A 89 -13.24 9.03 6.85
CA ILE A 89 -12.39 8.27 5.92
C ILE A 89 -12.37 6.80 6.36
N LYS A 90 -12.57 5.88 5.42
CA LYS A 90 -12.53 4.43 5.64
C LYS A 90 -11.66 3.75 4.59
N GLY A 91 -11.19 2.56 4.93
CA GLY A 91 -10.56 1.66 3.98
C GLY A 91 -11.61 0.98 3.12
N PHE A 92 -11.45 1.07 1.81
CA PHE A 92 -12.27 0.44 0.79
C PHE A 92 -11.39 -0.50 -0.03
N TYR A 93 -11.69 -1.79 0.06
CA TYR A 93 -11.22 -2.76 -0.91
C TYR A 93 -12.15 -2.70 -2.12
N ILE A 94 -11.57 -2.34 -3.27
CA ILE A 94 -12.23 -2.23 -4.56
C ILE A 94 -11.67 -3.33 -5.44
N HIS A 95 -12.54 -4.13 -6.05
CA HIS A 95 -12.17 -5.18 -6.99
C HIS A 95 -13.32 -5.43 -7.95
N ASN A 96 -13.01 -5.94 -9.13
CA ASN A 96 -13.98 -6.33 -10.14
C ASN A 96 -13.64 -7.66 -10.80
N CYS A 97 -14.63 -8.24 -11.47
CA CYS A 97 -14.46 -9.36 -12.37
C CYS A 97 -14.70 -8.85 -13.80
N SER A 98 -13.65 -8.79 -14.63
CA SER A 98 -13.77 -8.30 -16.02
C SER A 98 -12.99 -9.18 -17.01
N LEU A 99 -13.20 -8.91 -18.30
CA LEU A 99 -12.69 -9.69 -19.44
C LEU A 99 -11.16 -9.73 -19.53
N THR A 100 -10.53 -8.62 -19.20
CA THR A 100 -9.07 -8.44 -19.20
C THR A 100 -8.52 -9.07 -17.93
N HIS A 101 -7.85 -10.22 -18.07
CA HIS A 101 -7.27 -11.00 -16.97
C HIS A 101 -6.34 -10.17 -16.06
N ASN A 102 -6.89 -9.71 -14.94
CA ASN A 102 -6.41 -9.87 -13.56
C ASN A 102 -7.47 -9.19 -12.68
N PRO A 103 -7.96 -9.81 -11.59
CA PRO A 103 -8.78 -9.07 -10.63
C PRO A 103 -7.97 -7.86 -10.16
N LYS A 104 -8.37 -6.66 -10.63
CA LYS A 104 -7.70 -5.41 -10.27
C LYS A 104 -8.18 -5.05 -8.88
N GLU A 105 -7.31 -5.24 -7.89
CA GLU A 105 -7.59 -4.99 -6.49
C GLU A 105 -6.94 -3.68 -6.05
N ALA A 106 -7.72 -2.78 -5.46
CA ALA A 106 -7.26 -1.51 -4.95
C ALA A 106 -7.70 -1.32 -3.49
N ASN A 107 -6.75 -0.94 -2.65
CA ASN A 107 -6.99 -0.59 -1.25
C ASN A 107 -6.98 0.92 -1.09
N LEU A 108 -8.16 1.54 -1.08
CA LEU A 108 -8.32 2.99 -1.07
C LEU A 108 -8.73 3.53 0.30
N LEU A 109 -8.26 4.72 0.65
CA LEU A 109 -8.71 5.46 1.83
C LEU A 109 -9.59 6.63 1.40
N LEU A 110 -10.91 6.47 1.49
CA LEU A 110 -11.89 7.43 0.95
C LEU A 110 -13.00 7.73 1.95
N CYS A 111 -13.74 8.81 1.74
CA CYS A 111 -14.99 9.01 2.46
C CYS A 111 -16.04 7.99 1.99
N GLU A 112 -17.04 7.73 2.84
CA GLU A 112 -18.08 6.73 2.61
C GLU A 112 -18.75 6.83 1.23
N GLU A 113 -19.12 8.04 0.82
CA GLU A 113 -19.81 8.27 -0.46
C GLU A 113 -18.91 7.96 -1.66
N CYS A 114 -17.66 8.41 -1.62
CA CYS A 114 -16.71 8.15 -2.70
C CYS A 114 -16.41 6.65 -2.79
N GLY A 115 -16.13 6.00 -1.65
CA GLY A 115 -15.88 4.56 -1.60
C GLY A 115 -17.06 3.72 -2.12
N LYS A 116 -18.29 4.09 -1.75
CA LYS A 116 -19.52 3.46 -2.31
C LYS A 116 -19.65 3.67 -3.80
N LYS A 117 -19.35 4.87 -4.31
CA LYS A 117 -19.40 5.18 -5.74
C LYS A 117 -18.41 4.30 -6.53
N PHE A 118 -17.17 4.18 -6.06
CA PHE A 118 -16.16 3.29 -6.67
C PHE A 118 -16.60 1.83 -6.64
N ARG A 119 -17.14 1.36 -5.52
CA ARG A 119 -17.62 -0.03 -5.40
C ARG A 119 -18.79 -0.31 -6.36
N ASN A 120 -19.78 0.57 -6.40
CA ASN A 120 -20.93 0.43 -7.30
C ASN A 120 -20.50 0.45 -8.77
N LYS A 121 -19.54 1.31 -9.15
CA LYS A 121 -18.97 1.31 -10.51
C LYS A 121 -18.39 -0.08 -10.84
N ASN A 122 -17.63 -0.67 -9.94
CA ASN A 122 -17.02 -1.99 -10.14
C ASN A 122 -18.04 -3.15 -10.10
N TYR A 123 -19.12 -3.02 -9.35
CA TYR A 123 -20.27 -3.95 -9.43
C TYR A 123 -20.93 -3.90 -10.81
N ILE A 124 -21.17 -2.71 -11.36
CA ILE A 124 -21.76 -2.55 -12.70
C ILE A 124 -20.84 -3.16 -13.76
N ILE A 125 -19.53 -2.89 -13.69
CA ILE A 125 -18.55 -3.49 -14.59
C ILE A 125 -18.61 -5.01 -14.51
N SER A 126 -18.61 -5.58 -13.29
CA SER A 126 -18.66 -7.02 -13.09
C SER A 126 -19.97 -7.63 -13.59
N ALA A 127 -21.11 -6.95 -13.41
CA ALA A 127 -22.41 -7.40 -13.87
C ALA A 127 -22.60 -7.33 -15.38
N THR A 128 -21.84 -6.47 -16.09
CA THR A 128 -22.00 -6.25 -17.54
C THR A 128 -20.88 -6.93 -18.33
N TRP A 129 -19.64 -6.57 -18.05
CA TRP A 129 -18.44 -7.04 -18.74
C TRP A 129 -17.85 -8.32 -18.14
N GLY A 130 -18.21 -8.66 -16.91
CA GLY A 130 -17.71 -9.88 -16.27
C GLY A 130 -18.20 -11.16 -16.94
N TRP A 131 -19.43 -11.18 -17.47
CA TRP A 131 -20.00 -12.33 -18.18
C TRP A 131 -19.32 -12.63 -19.50
N LEU A 132 -18.78 -11.60 -20.15
CA LEU A 132 -18.07 -11.73 -21.42
C LEU A 132 -16.68 -12.40 -21.23
N SER A 133 -16.19 -12.52 -19.98
CA SER A 133 -14.95 -13.24 -19.64
C SER A 133 -15.07 -14.74 -19.94
N SER A 134 -13.97 -15.40 -20.31
CA SER A 134 -13.90 -16.85 -20.57
C SER A 134 -14.37 -17.72 -19.40
N LYS A 135 -14.36 -17.18 -18.18
CA LYS A 135 -14.86 -17.83 -16.94
C LYS A 135 -16.03 -17.07 -16.29
N GLY A 136 -16.63 -16.12 -17.01
CA GLY A 136 -17.61 -15.15 -16.49
C GLY A 136 -18.85 -15.80 -15.87
N PHE A 137 -19.36 -16.87 -16.50
CA PHE A 137 -20.57 -17.56 -16.05
C PHE A 137 -20.45 -18.14 -14.63
N ILE A 138 -19.25 -18.54 -14.21
CA ILE A 138 -19.00 -19.09 -12.86
C ILE A 138 -18.51 -17.97 -11.92
N ASN A 139 -17.61 -17.12 -12.40
CA ASN A 139 -16.93 -16.14 -11.57
C ASN A 139 -17.83 -14.97 -11.14
N VAL A 140 -18.73 -14.52 -12.00
CA VAL A 140 -19.59 -13.36 -11.72
C VAL A 140 -20.60 -13.68 -10.60
N PRO A 141 -21.33 -14.81 -10.63
CA PRO A 141 -22.17 -15.20 -9.47
C PRO A 141 -21.36 -15.34 -8.18
N PHE A 142 -20.18 -15.97 -8.24
CA PHE A 142 -19.33 -16.16 -7.05
C PHE A 142 -18.82 -14.83 -6.47
N TYR A 143 -18.47 -13.87 -7.34
CA TYR A 143 -18.10 -12.51 -6.94
C TYR A 143 -19.20 -11.83 -6.11
N PHE A 144 -20.45 -11.85 -6.60
CA PHE A 144 -21.56 -11.22 -5.89
C PHE A 144 -21.90 -11.93 -4.58
N LEU A 145 -21.83 -13.27 -4.54
CA LEU A 145 -21.99 -14.04 -3.31
C LEU A 145 -20.95 -13.64 -2.26
N ASN A 146 -19.68 -13.60 -2.65
CA ASN A 146 -18.60 -13.17 -1.75
C ASN A 146 -18.80 -11.75 -1.23
N GLU A 147 -19.29 -10.83 -2.06
CA GLU A 147 -19.57 -9.47 -1.65
C GLU A 147 -20.65 -9.36 -0.58
N VAL A 148 -21.67 -10.24 -0.62
CA VAL A 148 -22.69 -10.34 0.42
C VAL A 148 -22.11 -10.94 1.69
N PHE A 149 -21.35 -12.05 1.60
CA PHE A 149 -20.71 -12.68 2.76
C PHE A 149 -19.66 -11.77 3.43
N ASN A 150 -19.05 -10.85 2.68
CA ASN A 150 -18.03 -9.94 3.19
C ASN A 150 -18.60 -8.68 3.89
N ILE A 151 -19.91 -8.40 3.79
CA ILE A 151 -20.57 -7.26 4.47
C ILE A 151 -20.21 -7.15 5.96
N PRO A 152 -20.36 -8.19 6.80
CA PRO A 152 -20.02 -8.10 8.22
C PRO A 152 -18.53 -7.83 8.47
N PHE A 153 -17.65 -8.25 7.55
CA PHE A 153 -16.21 -8.09 7.68
C PHE A 153 -15.68 -6.73 7.19
N ARG A 154 -16.52 -5.88 6.59
CA ARG A 154 -16.12 -4.56 6.04
C ARG A 154 -15.41 -3.67 7.06
N LYS A 155 -15.83 -3.66 8.33
CA LYS A 155 -15.16 -2.90 9.39
C LYS A 155 -13.73 -3.42 9.64
N LYS A 156 -13.57 -4.74 9.75
CA LYS A 156 -12.28 -5.40 9.96
C LYS A 156 -11.35 -5.19 8.75
N GLN A 157 -11.89 -5.27 7.54
CA GLN A 157 -11.15 -5.00 6.29
C GLN A 157 -10.70 -3.55 6.21
N SER A 158 -11.57 -2.58 6.53
CA SER A 158 -11.19 -1.16 6.61
C SER A 158 -10.02 -0.95 7.58
N GLU A 159 -10.10 -1.51 8.80
CA GLU A 159 -9.02 -1.41 9.78
C GLU A 159 -7.72 -2.08 9.30
N LYS A 160 -7.81 -3.19 8.57
CA LYS A 160 -6.64 -3.83 7.93
C LYS A 160 -5.99 -2.89 6.91
N ILE A 161 -6.77 -2.29 6.02
CA ILE A 161 -6.28 -1.32 5.01
C ILE A 161 -5.57 -0.14 5.67
N PHE A 162 -6.13 0.41 6.77
CA PHE A 162 -5.44 1.46 7.53
C PHE A 162 -4.08 1.02 8.06
N LYS A 163 -4.01 -0.18 8.66
CA LYS A 163 -2.76 -0.71 9.21
C LYS A 163 -1.72 -0.94 8.12
N GLU A 164 -2.14 -1.52 7.00
CA GLU A 164 -1.28 -1.75 5.84
C GLU A 164 -0.76 -0.44 5.25
N PHE A 165 -1.64 0.54 5.01
CA PHE A 165 -1.24 1.86 4.55
C PHE A 165 -0.20 2.51 5.47
N ILE A 166 -0.42 2.50 6.79
CA ILE A 166 0.51 3.08 7.76
C ILE A 166 1.84 2.33 7.77
N PHE A 167 1.80 1.00 7.71
CA PHE A 167 2.99 0.15 7.66
C PHE A 167 3.81 0.41 6.39
N GLU A 168 3.16 0.43 5.22
CA GLU A 168 3.77 0.73 3.92
C GLU A 168 4.39 2.12 3.87
N ASN A 169 3.78 3.10 4.55
CA ASN A 169 4.24 4.49 4.54
C ASN A 169 5.03 4.90 5.79
N THR A 170 5.43 3.96 6.67
CA THR A 170 6.06 4.29 7.95
C THR A 170 7.28 5.21 7.80
N GLY A 171 8.21 4.90 6.91
CA GLY A 171 9.41 5.72 6.69
C GLY A 171 9.08 7.15 6.25
N LEU A 172 8.14 7.31 5.31
CA LEU A 172 7.69 8.62 4.83
C LEU A 172 7.01 9.42 5.94
N ILE A 173 6.14 8.79 6.73
CA ILE A 173 5.41 9.46 7.82
C ILE A 173 6.39 9.90 8.92
N ARG A 174 7.37 9.05 9.27
CA ARG A 174 8.40 9.39 10.26
C ARG A 174 9.29 10.54 9.81
N HIS A 175 9.68 10.57 8.53
CA HIS A 175 10.57 11.59 8.00
C HIS A 175 9.86 12.93 7.70
N LEU A 176 8.67 12.89 7.12
CA LEU A 176 7.93 14.10 6.70
C LEU A 176 7.05 14.68 7.81
N GLY A 177 6.80 13.90 8.86
CA GLY A 177 5.91 14.29 9.95
C GLY A 177 4.42 14.12 9.62
N ILE A 178 3.60 14.31 10.66
CA ILE A 178 2.17 14.01 10.64
C ILE A 178 1.40 14.96 9.70
N ASP A 179 1.90 16.18 9.50
CA ASP A 179 1.22 17.22 8.71
C ASP A 179 1.15 16.88 7.22
N LYS A 180 2.01 15.98 6.73
CA LYS A 180 2.05 15.58 5.32
C LYS A 180 1.25 14.31 5.03
N ILE A 181 0.62 13.69 6.03
CA ILE A 181 -0.09 12.42 5.83
C ILE A 181 -1.26 12.55 4.86
N GLU A 182 -1.98 13.67 4.88
CA GLU A 182 -3.08 13.90 3.92
C GLU A 182 -2.58 13.80 2.46
N LYS A 183 -1.40 14.36 2.18
CA LYS A 183 -0.75 14.24 0.86
C LYS A 183 -0.30 12.81 0.57
N ILE A 184 0.20 12.08 1.58
CA ILE A 184 0.61 10.67 1.42
C ILE A 184 -0.62 9.80 1.10
N VAL A 185 -1.77 10.04 1.74
CA VAL A 185 -3.04 9.36 1.43
C VAL A 185 -3.49 9.63 0.00
N GLU A 186 -3.35 10.88 -0.47
CA GLU A 186 -3.66 11.22 -1.86
C GLU A 186 -2.75 10.49 -2.85
N LEU A 187 -1.43 10.50 -2.62
CA LEU A 187 -0.47 9.78 -3.45
C LEU A 187 -0.75 8.27 -3.47
N HIS A 188 -1.06 7.68 -2.31
CA HIS A 188 -1.42 6.27 -2.19
C HIS A 188 -2.66 5.93 -3.01
N ASN A 189 -3.74 6.70 -2.86
CA ASN A 189 -4.96 6.47 -3.63
C ASN A 189 -4.70 6.63 -5.13
N ASN A 190 -3.96 7.67 -5.54
CA ASN A 190 -3.62 7.86 -6.95
C ASN A 190 -2.78 6.71 -7.51
N HIS A 191 -1.83 6.18 -6.73
CA HIS A 191 -1.04 5.03 -7.12
C HIS A 191 -1.92 3.77 -7.31
N GLN A 192 -2.78 3.47 -6.33
CA GLN A 192 -3.73 2.36 -6.39
C GLN A 192 -4.68 2.47 -7.60
N LEU A 193 -5.16 3.68 -7.91
CA LEU A 193 -5.99 3.97 -9.08
C LEU A 193 -5.18 3.96 -10.40
N SER A 194 -3.90 4.33 -10.40
CA SER A 194 -3.05 4.28 -11.61
C SER A 194 -2.73 2.85 -12.03
N LEU A 195 -2.71 1.91 -11.07
CA LEU A 195 -2.74 0.47 -11.36
C LEU A 195 -4.08 0.05 -11.99
N GLU A 196 -5.17 0.82 -11.82
CA GLU A 196 -6.43 0.63 -12.58
C GLU A 196 -6.30 1.11 -14.05
N ILE A 197 -5.57 2.22 -14.30
CA ILE A 197 -5.51 2.91 -15.62
C ILE A 197 -4.56 2.26 -16.63
N LYS A 198 -3.58 1.46 -16.19
CA LYS A 198 -2.56 0.85 -17.08
C LYS A 198 -3.06 -0.16 -18.12
N GLU A 199 -4.35 -0.48 -18.18
CA GLU A 199 -4.90 -1.38 -19.21
C GLU A 199 -6.27 -0.95 -19.75
N ASP A 200 -6.57 0.35 -19.84
CA ASP A 200 -7.70 0.83 -20.67
C ASP A 200 -7.30 1.81 -21.79
N PHE A 201 -6.02 2.20 -21.88
CA PHE A 201 -5.47 2.86 -23.07
C PHE A 201 -4.00 2.45 -23.22
N LEU A 202 -3.73 1.63 -24.22
CA LEU A 202 -2.39 1.56 -24.81
C LEU A 202 -2.21 2.81 -25.67
N PHE A 203 -1.02 3.39 -25.59
CA PHE A 203 -0.41 4.45 -26.39
C PHE A 203 -0.43 5.90 -25.85
N LEU A 204 0.80 6.43 -25.74
CA LEU A 204 1.26 7.82 -25.66
C LEU A 204 1.07 8.44 -24.25
N GLU A 205 2.07 8.96 -23.54
CA GLU A 205 3.37 9.53 -23.88
C GLU A 205 4.16 9.59 -22.57
N PHE A 206 5.37 9.05 -22.54
CA PHE A 206 6.48 9.54 -21.72
C PHE A 206 7.78 9.13 -22.44
N LEU A 207 7.99 9.79 -23.58
CA LEU A 207 9.29 10.37 -23.89
C LEU A 207 9.54 11.52 -22.90
#